data_AF-A0AA39N2G9-F1
#
_entry.id   AF-A0AA39N2G9-F1
#
_cell.length_a   1.000
_cell.length_b   1.000
_cell.length_c   1.000
_cell.angle_alpha   90.00
_cell.angle_beta   90.00
_cell.angle_gamma   90.00
#
_symmetry.space_group_name_H-M   'P 1'
#
loop_
_entity.id
_entity.type
_entity.pdbx_description
1 polymer ?
#
loop_
_entity_poly.entity_id
_entity_poly.type
_entity_poly.pdbx_seq_one_letter_code
_entity_poly.pdbx_strand_id
1 'polypeptide(L)'
;MCTQSAELYPANAITTKTVNLVNGENFDPSFIGINPSATLPTLTADGKSYRNTTDVILYLVANAPTRSPPQPLTKPSLNRSMKTNTIPTLHCFSFAMTPNVSPKLARCPRPLSRIIGQATLVKHSQDSANSRYAAFYAEKLAGNGALLDIYTGTNKNPSAFYAQSQEHFSNLKYYLYTILPSVLPADGFIAGTTPGEADFHHVAAWLTRISATSGATSAADALVALEKIFREPVPEVVRNYARVWIVRDSWKRVYAAGLH
;
A
#
# COMPACT_ATOMS: atom_id res chain seq x y z
N MET A 1 1.34 -0.75 11.74
CA MET A 1 2.15 -1.94 12.11
C MET A 1 2.01 -2.95 10.98
N CYS A 2 3.07 -3.63 10.55
CA CYS A 2 2.98 -4.65 9.49
C CYS A 2 2.69 -6.03 10.11
N THR A 3 1.98 -6.91 9.40
CA THR A 3 1.67 -8.28 9.86
C THR A 3 2.91 -9.07 10.24
N GLN A 4 4.02 -8.87 9.51
CA GLN A 4 5.31 -9.49 9.82
C GLN A 4 5.87 -9.07 11.18
N SER A 5 5.76 -7.79 11.53
CA SER A 5 6.19 -7.30 12.85
C SER A 5 5.33 -7.85 13.99
N ALA A 6 4.04 -8.09 13.75
CA ALA A 6 3.13 -8.65 14.75
C ALA A 6 3.37 -10.15 15.01
N GLU A 7 4.01 -10.86 14.07
CA GLU A 7 4.41 -12.27 14.25
C GLU A 7 5.78 -12.43 14.88
N LEU A 8 6.73 -11.55 14.53
CA LEU A 8 8.13 -11.70 14.92
C LEU A 8 8.49 -11.04 16.26
N TYR A 9 7.64 -10.15 16.77
CA TYR A 9 7.92 -9.37 17.97
C TYR A 9 6.79 -9.47 18.98
N PRO A 10 7.11 -9.50 20.30
CA PRO A 10 6.09 -9.36 21.33
C PRO A 10 5.43 -7.99 21.24
N ALA A 11 4.19 -7.87 21.74
CA ALA A 11 3.31 -6.72 21.50
C ALA A 11 3.88 -5.36 21.95
N ASN A 12 4.90 -5.35 22.82
CA ASN A 12 5.55 -4.16 23.38
C ASN A 12 6.99 -3.93 22.89
N ALA A 13 7.54 -4.78 22.01
CA ALA A 13 8.92 -4.61 21.53
C ALA A 13 9.07 -3.53 20.44
N ILE A 14 7.97 -3.10 19.81
CA ILE A 14 7.99 -2.07 18.75
C ILE A 14 7.02 -0.97 19.14
N THR A 15 7.56 0.24 19.34
CA THR A 15 6.75 1.44 19.48
C THR A 15 6.23 1.89 18.11
N THR A 16 4.92 1.94 17.94
CA THR A 16 4.30 2.39 16.68
C THR A 16 3.75 3.81 16.81
N LYS A 17 4.00 4.66 15.81
CA LYS A 17 3.38 5.97 15.67
C LYS A 17 2.45 5.99 14.46
N THR A 18 1.22 6.43 14.65
CA THR A 18 0.27 6.67 13.55
C THR A 18 0.60 8.00 12.90
N VAL A 19 0.69 8.01 11.56
CA VAL A 19 0.87 9.22 10.76
C VAL A 19 -0.33 9.34 9.83
N ASN A 20 -1.09 10.41 10.00
CA ASN A 20 -2.29 10.66 9.22
C ASN A 20 -1.94 11.29 7.86
N LEU A 21 -1.90 10.43 6.82
CA LEU A 21 -1.62 10.85 5.45
C LEU A 21 -2.73 11.74 4.86
N VAL A 22 -3.98 11.57 5.30
CA VAL A 22 -5.10 12.42 4.86
C VAL A 22 -4.85 13.86 5.29
N ASN A 23 -4.41 14.04 6.55
CA ASN A 23 -4.05 15.36 7.07
C ASN A 23 -2.65 15.82 6.66
N GLY A 24 -1.90 15.04 5.88
CA GLY A 24 -0.55 15.40 5.42
C GLY A 24 0.52 15.42 6.52
N GLU A 25 0.34 14.66 7.61
CA GLU A 25 1.32 14.63 8.72
C GLU A 25 2.71 14.13 8.30
N ASN A 26 2.80 13.39 7.19
CA ASN A 26 4.07 12.98 6.59
C ASN A 26 4.84 14.14 5.94
N PHE A 27 4.19 15.29 5.69
CA PHE A 27 4.84 16.50 5.19
C PHE A 27 5.34 17.41 6.30
N ASP A 28 5.20 17.01 7.57
CA ASP A 28 5.77 17.77 8.67
C ASP A 28 7.31 17.78 8.55
N PRO A 29 7.98 18.94 8.77
CA PRO A 29 9.43 19.06 8.74
C PRO A 29 10.16 18.03 9.61
N SER A 30 9.59 17.65 10.76
CA SER A 30 10.15 16.64 11.65
C SER A 30 10.12 15.24 11.02
N PHE A 31 9.07 14.92 10.25
CA PHE A 31 8.96 13.65 9.53
C PHE A 31 9.90 13.62 8.32
N ILE A 32 9.97 14.71 7.56
CA ILE A 32 10.89 14.85 6.40
C ILE A 32 12.34 14.68 6.85
N GLY A 33 12.69 15.20 8.04
CA GLY A 33 14.01 14.98 8.65
C GLY A 33 14.36 13.50 8.86
N ILE A 34 13.37 12.65 9.13
CA ILE A 34 13.56 11.20 9.31
C ILE A 34 13.58 10.50 7.94
N ASN A 35 12.60 10.80 7.08
CA ASN A 35 12.47 10.27 5.73
C ASN A 35 12.24 11.40 4.71
N PRO A 36 13.28 11.81 3.95
CA PRO A 36 13.17 12.89 2.95
C PRO A 36 12.16 12.62 1.83
N SER A 37 11.77 11.37 1.58
CA SER A 37 10.74 11.04 0.60
C SER A 37 9.32 11.27 1.12
N ALA A 38 9.15 11.50 2.43
CA ALA A 38 7.88 11.65 3.13
C ALA A 38 6.92 10.47 2.89
N THR A 39 7.46 9.26 2.83
CA THR A 39 6.72 8.02 2.56
C THR A 39 6.68 7.11 3.79
N LEU A 40 5.71 6.21 3.79
CA LEU A 40 5.60 5.13 4.78
C LEU A 40 5.80 3.77 4.10
N PRO A 41 6.26 2.75 4.84
CA PRO A 41 6.67 2.80 6.25
C PRO A 41 8.05 3.47 6.46
N THR A 42 8.32 3.89 7.69
CA THR A 42 9.63 4.38 8.14
C THR A 42 9.91 3.81 9.53
N LEU A 43 11.11 3.28 9.76
CA LEU A 43 11.54 2.72 11.05
C LEU A 43 12.80 3.45 11.51
N THR A 44 12.83 3.83 12.77
CA THR A 44 14.03 4.33 13.44
C THR A 44 14.50 3.28 14.44
N ALA A 45 15.71 2.77 14.29
CA ALA A 45 16.30 1.79 15.19
C ALA A 45 17.82 1.93 15.20
N ASP A 46 18.46 1.72 16.36
CA ASP A 46 19.92 1.82 16.54
C ASP A 46 20.55 3.13 16.00
N GLY A 47 19.84 4.26 16.18
CA GLY A 47 20.27 5.57 15.67
C GLY A 47 20.21 5.71 14.14
N LYS A 48 19.64 4.75 13.42
CA LYS A 48 19.46 4.75 11.96
C LYS A 48 17.98 4.85 11.57
N SER A 49 17.74 5.41 10.38
CA SER A 49 16.40 5.50 9.78
C SER A 49 16.31 4.63 8.53
N TYR A 50 15.40 3.66 8.54
CA TYR A 50 15.03 2.81 7.41
C TYR A 50 13.79 3.40 6.74
N ARG A 51 13.89 3.72 5.45
CA ARG A 51 12.99 4.68 4.76
C ARG A 51 12.10 4.07 3.69
N ASN A 52 12.21 2.77 3.46
CA ASN A 52 11.38 2.04 2.51
C ASN A 52 10.99 0.67 3.08
N THR A 53 9.93 0.10 2.50
CA THR A 53 9.36 -1.17 2.98
C THR A 53 10.37 -2.31 3.00
N THR A 54 11.26 -2.38 2.01
CA THR A 54 12.25 -3.48 1.90
C THR A 54 13.23 -3.41 3.06
N ASP A 55 13.84 -2.24 3.30
CA ASP A 55 14.85 -2.07 4.34
C ASP A 55 14.27 -2.25 5.74
N VAL A 56 13.05 -1.75 5.97
CA VAL A 56 12.33 -1.93 7.24
C VAL A 56 12.13 -3.43 7.53
N ILE A 57 11.69 -4.19 6.53
CA ILE A 57 11.41 -5.61 6.70
C ILE A 57 12.68 -6.43 6.88
N LEU A 58 13.72 -6.16 6.09
CA LEU A 58 15.03 -6.79 6.26
C LEU A 58 15.58 -6.56 7.68
N TYR A 59 15.46 -5.33 8.20
CA TYR A 59 15.88 -5.03 9.57
C TYR A 59 15.06 -5.80 10.62
N LEU A 60 13.73 -5.77 10.51
CA LEU A 60 12.84 -6.45 11.47
C LEU A 60 13.04 -7.96 11.47
N VAL A 61 13.28 -8.57 10.31
CA VAL A 61 13.57 -10.01 10.21
C VAL A 61 14.93 -10.33 10.82
N ALA A 62 15.96 -9.53 10.52
CA ALA A 62 17.31 -9.75 11.03
C ALA A 62 17.43 -9.60 12.56
N ASN A 63 16.57 -8.77 13.17
CA ASN A 63 16.63 -8.42 14.59
C ASN A 63 15.46 -9.00 15.40
N ALA A 64 14.72 -9.98 14.86
CA ALA A 64 13.60 -10.61 15.55
C ALA A 64 14.08 -11.47 16.75
N PRO A 65 13.48 -11.33 17.94
CA PRO A 65 13.83 -12.15 19.10
C PRO A 65 13.44 -13.62 18.93
N THR A 66 12.33 -13.90 18.25
CA THR A 66 11.93 -15.27 17.88
C THR A 66 12.56 -15.62 16.54
N ARG A 67 13.74 -16.25 16.58
CA ARG A 67 14.40 -16.84 15.41
C ARG A 67 13.61 -18.07 14.94
N SER A 68 12.57 -17.87 14.13
CA SER A 68 12.32 -18.82 13.04
C SER A 68 13.35 -18.48 11.96
N PRO A 69 14.07 -19.46 11.37
CA PRO A 69 15.09 -19.15 10.37
C PRO A 69 14.45 -18.29 9.27
N PRO A 70 15.05 -17.13 8.91
CA PRO A 70 14.54 -16.33 7.82
C PRO A 70 14.60 -17.20 6.57
N GLN A 71 13.44 -17.66 6.11
CA GLN A 71 13.33 -18.31 4.81
C GLN A 71 13.74 -17.25 3.79
N PRO A 72 14.85 -17.46 3.05
CA PRO A 72 15.33 -16.48 2.08
C PRO A 72 14.24 -16.15 1.07
N LEU A 73 14.36 -14.99 0.42
CA LEU A 73 13.61 -14.64 -0.78
C LEU A 73 13.80 -15.73 -1.86
N THR A 74 12.97 -16.76 -1.85
CA THR A 74 13.19 -17.95 -2.69
C THR A 74 12.91 -17.70 -4.16
N LYS A 75 12.32 -16.56 -4.55
CA LYS A 75 11.98 -16.27 -5.97
C LYS A 75 12.16 -14.79 -6.36
N PRO A 76 13.37 -14.37 -6.79
CA PRO A 76 13.66 -13.01 -7.29
C PRO A 76 12.76 -12.55 -8.46
N SER A 77 12.24 -13.47 -9.26
CA SER A 77 11.35 -13.20 -10.41
C SER A 77 9.98 -12.68 -10.01
N LEU A 78 9.41 -13.17 -8.89
CA LEU A 78 8.12 -12.71 -8.35
C LEU A 78 8.22 -11.26 -7.84
N ASN A 79 9.35 -10.93 -7.21
CA ASN A 79 9.65 -9.59 -6.71
C ASN A 79 9.82 -8.56 -7.86
N ARG A 80 10.50 -8.94 -8.95
CA ARG A 80 10.72 -8.06 -10.11
C ARG A 80 9.42 -7.76 -10.87
N SER A 81 8.62 -8.78 -11.17
CA SER A 81 7.35 -8.62 -11.91
C SER A 81 6.36 -7.71 -11.19
N MET A 82 6.37 -7.72 -9.86
CA MET A 82 5.45 -6.91 -9.05
C MET A 82 5.94 -5.49 -8.76
N LYS A 83 7.25 -5.29 -8.55
CA LYS A 83 7.83 -3.96 -8.36
C LYS A 83 7.64 -3.06 -9.58
N THR A 84 7.60 -3.62 -10.79
CA THR A 84 7.47 -2.84 -12.03
C THR A 84 6.02 -2.65 -12.48
N ASN A 85 5.11 -3.60 -12.19
CA ASN A 85 3.80 -3.64 -12.85
C ASN A 85 2.58 -3.50 -11.92
N THR A 86 2.76 -3.54 -10.59
CA THR A 86 1.65 -3.78 -9.65
C THR A 86 1.65 -2.89 -8.41
N ILE A 87 2.37 -1.77 -8.43
CA ILE A 87 2.16 -0.71 -7.43
C ILE A 87 1.09 0.22 -8.00
N PRO A 88 -0.21 -0.02 -7.78
CA PRO A 88 -1.16 1.04 -7.98
C PRO A 88 -0.73 2.14 -7.01
N THR A 89 -0.27 3.27 -7.52
CA THR A 89 -0.62 4.50 -6.83
C THR A 89 -2.14 4.44 -6.72
N LEU A 90 -2.65 4.46 -5.48
CA LEU A 90 -4.07 4.42 -5.10
C LEU A 90 -4.97 5.20 -6.09
N HIS A 91 -4.40 6.27 -6.63
CA HIS A 91 -4.90 7.14 -7.68
C HIS A 91 -5.28 6.37 -8.96
N CYS A 92 -4.36 5.67 -9.61
CA CYS A 92 -4.61 4.97 -10.87
C CYS A 92 -5.74 3.93 -10.76
N PHE A 93 -5.80 3.19 -9.67
CA PHE A 93 -6.87 2.19 -9.46
C PHE A 93 -8.24 2.86 -9.27
N SER A 94 -8.30 3.98 -8.54
CA SER A 94 -9.55 4.72 -8.33
C SER A 94 -10.09 5.34 -9.63
N PHE A 95 -9.21 5.75 -10.54
CA PHE A 95 -9.60 6.33 -11.84
C PHE A 95 -9.95 5.28 -12.89
N ALA A 96 -9.30 4.10 -12.89
CA ALA A 96 -9.61 3.03 -13.82
C ALA A 96 -11.05 2.52 -13.69
N MET A 97 -11.61 2.56 -12.48
CA MET A 97 -12.99 2.15 -12.20
C MET A 97 -14.06 3.12 -12.74
N THR A 98 -13.66 4.29 -13.24
CA THR A 98 -14.58 5.31 -13.77
C THR A 98 -14.08 5.84 -15.11
N PRO A 99 -14.34 5.14 -16.24
CA PRO A 99 -13.89 5.60 -17.57
C PRO A 99 -14.57 6.89 -18.06
N ASN A 100 -15.48 7.49 -17.27
CA ASN A 100 -16.06 8.80 -17.52
C ASN A 100 -16.02 9.61 -16.23
N VAL A 101 -15.15 10.62 -16.16
CA VAL A 101 -15.04 11.49 -14.99
C VAL A 101 -16.15 12.54 -15.02
N SER A 102 -17.20 12.29 -14.23
CA SER A 102 -18.19 13.24 -13.67
C SER A 102 -19.13 12.48 -12.72
N PRO A 103 -19.91 13.15 -11.87
CA PRO A 103 -19.77 13.34 -10.40
C PRO A 103 -19.62 12.07 -9.52
N LYS A 104 -19.37 10.88 -10.06
CA LYS A 104 -19.30 9.62 -9.30
C LYS A 104 -18.08 9.48 -8.38
N LEU A 105 -17.06 10.32 -8.51
CA LEU A 105 -16.01 10.48 -7.49
C LEU A 105 -16.56 11.06 -6.17
N ALA A 106 -17.77 11.64 -6.17
CA ALA A 106 -18.51 11.96 -4.94
C ALA A 106 -18.99 10.71 -4.16
N ARG A 107 -18.94 9.51 -4.77
CA ARG A 107 -19.22 8.23 -4.08
C ARG A 107 -17.97 7.57 -3.53
N CYS A 108 -16.78 8.12 -3.75
CA CYS A 108 -15.65 7.79 -2.90
C CYS A 108 -15.92 8.48 -1.54
N PRO A 109 -16.04 7.75 -0.42
CA PRO A 109 -16.52 8.31 0.85
C PRO A 109 -15.70 9.48 1.43
N ARG A 110 -14.58 9.83 0.79
CA ARG A 110 -13.70 10.94 1.16
C ARG A 110 -13.23 11.57 -0.14
N PRO A 111 -13.60 12.84 -0.46
CA PRO A 111 -13.08 13.49 -1.65
C PRO A 111 -11.56 13.45 -1.58
N LEU A 112 -10.93 12.90 -2.60
CA LEU A 112 -9.49 12.60 -2.61
C LEU A 112 -8.62 13.87 -2.50
N SER A 113 -9.21 15.05 -2.76
CA SER A 113 -8.65 16.37 -2.41
C SER A 113 -8.34 16.54 -0.92
N ARG A 114 -9.03 15.80 -0.03
CA ARG A 114 -8.69 15.70 1.40
C ARG A 114 -7.67 14.61 1.71
N ILE A 115 -7.37 13.69 0.77
CA ILE A 115 -6.48 12.53 0.99
C ILE A 115 -5.00 12.89 0.72
N ILE A 116 -4.73 14.02 0.08
CA ILE A 116 -3.38 14.38 -0.36
C ILE A 116 -2.69 15.36 0.62
N GLY A 117 -3.28 15.67 1.78
CA GLY A 117 -2.65 16.57 2.75
C GLY A 117 -2.30 17.95 2.18
N GLN A 118 -2.98 18.37 1.09
CA GLN A 118 -2.57 19.52 0.27
C GLN A 118 -2.57 20.82 1.06
N ALA A 119 -3.54 21.01 1.96
CA ALA A 119 -3.59 22.20 2.83
C ALA A 119 -2.36 22.28 3.75
N THR A 120 -1.96 21.15 4.33
CA THR A 120 -0.76 21.04 5.19
C THR A 120 0.51 21.27 4.37
N LEU A 121 0.57 20.74 3.15
CA LEU A 121 1.69 20.94 2.23
C LEU A 121 1.86 22.42 1.86
N VAL A 122 0.76 23.10 1.50
CA VAL A 122 0.76 24.55 1.21
C VAL A 122 1.21 25.33 2.45
N LYS A 123 0.63 25.03 3.62
CA LYS A 123 0.99 25.67 4.89
C LYS A 123 2.49 25.56 5.17
N HIS A 124 3.07 24.36 5.10
CA HIS A 124 4.49 24.17 5.38
C HIS A 124 5.39 24.79 4.31
N SER A 125 4.97 24.83 3.05
CA SER A 125 5.74 25.45 1.95
C SER A 125 5.85 26.96 2.06
N GLN A 126 4.87 27.62 2.69
CA GLN A 126 4.82 29.07 2.85
C GLN A 126 5.54 29.54 4.12
N ASP A 127 5.83 28.62 5.04
CA ASP A 127 6.53 28.91 6.28
C ASP A 127 8.04 29.02 6.04
N SER A 128 8.57 30.23 6.24
CA SER A 128 10.00 30.55 6.11
C SER A 128 10.93 29.67 6.97
N ALA A 129 10.44 29.14 8.10
CA ALA A 129 11.19 28.22 8.96
C ALA A 129 11.51 26.89 8.25
N ASN A 130 10.77 26.55 7.20
CA ASN A 130 10.92 25.30 6.46
C ASN A 130 11.66 25.48 5.12
N SER A 131 12.32 26.61 4.91
CA SER A 131 13.10 26.92 3.69
C SER A 131 14.10 25.83 3.30
N ARG A 132 14.67 25.12 4.27
CA ARG A 132 15.55 23.95 4.04
C ARG A 132 14.90 22.80 3.25
N TYR A 133 13.57 22.73 3.21
CA TYR A 133 12.79 21.72 2.49
C TYR A 133 12.02 22.31 1.29
N ALA A 134 12.35 23.53 0.84
CA ALA A 134 11.61 24.22 -0.23
C ALA A 134 11.53 23.41 -1.52
N ALA A 135 12.62 22.75 -1.94
CA ALA A 135 12.64 21.90 -3.14
C ALA A 135 11.66 20.72 -3.03
N PHE A 136 11.64 20.05 -1.86
CA PHE A 136 10.71 18.96 -1.59
C PHE A 136 9.25 19.43 -1.70
N TYR A 137 8.92 20.57 -1.06
CA TYR A 137 7.55 21.09 -1.12
C TYR A 137 7.14 21.50 -2.53
N ALA A 138 8.03 22.15 -3.28
CA ALA A 138 7.76 22.54 -4.65
C ALA A 138 7.46 21.33 -5.55
N GLU A 139 8.27 20.27 -5.47
CA GLU A 139 8.05 19.03 -6.22
C GLU A 139 6.73 18.35 -5.83
N LYS A 140 6.44 18.24 -4.52
CA LYS A 140 5.19 17.64 -4.04
C LYS A 140 3.96 18.45 -4.43
N LEU A 141 4.03 19.78 -4.38
CA LEU A 141 2.93 20.66 -4.79
C LEU A 141 2.63 20.49 -6.27
N ALA A 142 3.67 20.40 -7.11
CA ALA A 142 3.50 20.17 -8.54
C ALA A 142 2.84 18.80 -8.83
N GLY A 143 3.35 17.72 -8.22
CA GLY A 143 2.80 16.38 -8.41
C GLY A 143 1.36 16.23 -7.90
N ASN A 144 1.08 16.74 -6.70
CA ASN A 144 -0.24 16.69 -6.10
C ASN A 144 -1.24 17.60 -6.82
N GLY A 145 -0.80 18.78 -7.28
CA GLY A 145 -1.61 19.71 -8.06
C GLY A 145 -2.06 19.11 -9.38
N ALA A 146 -1.14 18.46 -10.12
CA ALA A 146 -1.46 17.79 -11.38
C ALA A 146 -2.54 16.70 -11.20
N LEU A 147 -2.46 15.93 -10.10
CA LEU A 147 -3.46 14.91 -9.78
C LEU A 147 -4.79 15.53 -9.33
N LEU A 148 -4.74 16.59 -8.52
CA LEU A 148 -5.92 17.32 -8.09
C LEU A 148 -6.68 17.87 -9.30
N ASP A 149 -5.96 18.42 -10.29
CA ASP A 149 -6.56 18.94 -11.52
C ASP A 149 -7.33 17.88 -12.30
N ILE A 150 -6.79 16.66 -12.37
CA ILE A 150 -7.47 15.53 -13.02
C ILE A 150 -8.75 15.19 -12.24
N TYR A 151 -8.68 15.21 -10.90
CA TYR A 151 -9.82 14.90 -10.04
C TYR A 151 -10.92 15.97 -10.09
N THR A 152 -10.57 17.25 -10.13
CA THR A 152 -11.51 18.37 -10.20
C THR A 152 -12.00 18.64 -11.61
N GLY A 153 -11.51 17.90 -12.62
CA GLY A 153 -11.88 18.08 -14.02
C GLY A 153 -11.31 19.35 -14.65
N THR A 154 -10.31 19.96 -14.01
CA THR A 154 -9.63 21.18 -14.50
C THR A 154 -8.43 20.85 -15.40
N ASN A 155 -7.97 19.59 -15.41
CA ASN A 155 -6.90 19.14 -16.29
C ASN A 155 -7.36 19.14 -17.77
N LYS A 156 -6.59 19.80 -18.64
CA LYS A 156 -6.92 19.95 -20.07
C LYS A 156 -6.59 18.73 -20.93
N ASN A 157 -5.75 17.80 -20.46
CA ASN A 157 -5.35 16.61 -21.19
C ASN A 157 -5.06 15.40 -20.27
N PRO A 158 -6.09 14.82 -19.61
CA PRO A 158 -5.91 13.70 -18.69
C PRO A 158 -5.79 12.34 -19.41
N SER A 159 -5.77 12.31 -20.75
CA SER A 159 -5.86 11.09 -21.56
C SER A 159 -4.78 10.06 -21.25
N ALA A 160 -3.52 10.49 -21.14
CA ALA A 160 -2.39 9.63 -20.81
C ALA A 160 -2.53 9.01 -19.41
N PHE A 161 -3.02 9.79 -18.44
CA PHE A 161 -3.26 9.30 -17.07
C PHE A 161 -4.38 8.26 -17.02
N TYR A 162 -5.45 8.44 -17.79
CA TYR A 162 -6.51 7.44 -17.91
C TYR A 162 -6.02 6.16 -18.61
N ALA A 163 -5.26 6.29 -19.70
CA ALA A 163 -4.67 5.13 -20.38
C ALA A 163 -3.78 4.32 -19.43
N GLN A 164 -2.88 4.99 -18.71
CA GLN A 164 -2.05 4.37 -17.67
C GLN A 164 -2.89 3.73 -16.55
N SER A 165 -3.98 4.38 -16.12
CA SER A 165 -4.88 3.82 -15.11
C SER A 165 -5.54 2.52 -15.59
N GLN A 166 -6.03 2.47 -16.82
CA GLN A 166 -6.64 1.27 -17.41
C GLN A 166 -5.63 0.13 -17.61
N GLU A 167 -4.41 0.47 -18.04
CA GLU A 167 -3.32 -0.49 -18.17
C GLU A 167 -2.98 -1.10 -16.80
N HIS A 168 -2.84 -0.28 -15.75
CA HIS A 168 -2.61 -0.76 -14.39
C HIS A 168 -3.72 -1.66 -13.88
N PHE A 169 -4.98 -1.32 -14.14
CA PHE A 169 -6.13 -2.15 -13.76
C PHE A 169 -6.09 -3.52 -14.46
N SER A 170 -5.73 -3.54 -15.75
CA SER A 170 -5.56 -4.77 -16.52
C SER A 170 -4.40 -5.62 -15.99
N ASN A 171 -3.25 -4.99 -15.69
CA ASN A 171 -2.09 -5.66 -15.12
C ASN A 171 -2.38 -6.25 -13.74
N LEU A 172 -3.19 -5.55 -12.93
CA LEU A 172 -3.63 -6.03 -11.64
C LEU A 172 -4.54 -7.25 -11.77
N LYS A 173 -5.48 -7.23 -12.72
CA LYS A 173 -6.30 -8.41 -13.03
C LYS A 173 -5.42 -9.58 -13.48
N TYR A 174 -4.51 -9.34 -14.42
CA TYR A 174 -3.58 -10.37 -14.89
C TYR A 174 -2.73 -10.95 -13.74
N TYR A 175 -2.23 -10.11 -12.85
CA TYR A 175 -1.52 -10.57 -11.67
C TYR A 175 -2.39 -11.46 -10.78
N LEU A 176 -3.59 -11.01 -10.40
CA LEU A 176 -4.47 -11.71 -9.46
C LEU A 176 -5.03 -13.02 -10.04
N TYR A 177 -5.32 -13.06 -11.35
CA TYR A 177 -5.98 -14.18 -12.01
C TYR A 177 -5.03 -15.13 -12.75
N THR A 178 -3.79 -14.70 -13.02
CA THR A 178 -2.83 -15.52 -13.78
C THR A 178 -1.53 -15.73 -13.01
N ILE A 179 -0.84 -14.65 -12.62
CA ILE A 179 0.49 -14.78 -12.00
C ILE A 179 0.40 -15.35 -10.58
N LEU A 180 -0.45 -14.79 -9.72
CA LEU A 180 -0.57 -15.22 -8.33
C LEU A 180 -0.99 -16.70 -8.23
N PRO A 181 -2.05 -17.19 -8.92
CA PRO A 181 -2.39 -18.61 -8.92
C PRO A 181 -1.25 -19.53 -9.33
N SER A 182 -0.37 -19.09 -10.24
CA SER A 182 0.76 -19.92 -10.73
C SER A 182 1.90 -20.11 -9.71
N VAL A 183 1.94 -19.28 -8.66
CA VAL A 183 3.02 -19.32 -7.66
C VAL A 183 2.55 -19.73 -6.27
N LEU A 184 1.23 -19.73 -6.03
CA LEU A 184 0.65 -20.16 -4.77
C LEU A 184 0.71 -21.68 -4.65
N PRO A 185 1.06 -22.21 -3.46
CA PRO A 185 0.94 -23.63 -3.20
C PRO A 185 -0.53 -24.03 -3.12
N ALA A 186 -0.80 -25.33 -3.29
CA ALA A 186 -2.14 -25.88 -3.03
C ALA A 186 -2.54 -25.70 -1.56
N ASP A 187 -1.59 -25.90 -0.65
CA ASP A 187 -1.75 -25.76 0.80
C ASP A 187 -0.52 -25.07 1.43
N GLY A 188 -0.75 -24.27 2.48
CA GLY A 188 0.31 -23.57 3.20
C GLY A 188 0.73 -22.24 2.58
N PHE A 189 2.02 -21.91 2.70
CA PHE A 189 2.62 -20.64 2.29
C PHE A 189 3.63 -20.84 1.15
N ILE A 190 3.91 -19.77 0.40
CA ILE A 190 4.95 -19.73 -0.65
C ILE A 190 6.31 -20.17 -0.07
N ALA A 191 6.59 -19.82 1.18
CA ALA A 191 7.78 -20.26 1.91
C ALA A 191 7.65 -21.64 2.60
N GLY A 192 6.54 -22.37 2.42
CA GLY A 192 6.31 -23.69 3.01
C GLY A 192 5.28 -23.68 4.15
N THR A 193 5.57 -24.33 5.27
CA THR A 193 4.61 -24.48 6.39
C THR A 193 4.41 -23.20 7.21
N THR A 194 5.35 -22.26 7.14
CA THR A 194 5.30 -20.95 7.80
C THR A 194 5.43 -19.83 6.78
N PRO A 195 4.76 -18.68 6.97
CA PRO A 195 4.86 -17.56 6.03
C PRO A 195 6.28 -16.98 6.02
N GLY A 196 6.81 -16.72 4.83
CA GLY A 196 8.05 -15.98 4.62
C GLY A 196 7.80 -14.54 4.19
N GLU A 197 8.87 -13.79 3.91
CA GLU A 197 8.79 -12.40 3.45
C GLU A 197 7.87 -12.23 2.23
N ALA A 198 7.96 -13.17 1.29
CA ALA A 198 7.11 -13.24 0.12
C ALA A 198 5.62 -13.27 0.51
N ASP A 199 5.24 -14.09 1.47
CA ASP A 199 3.85 -14.24 1.90
C ASP A 199 3.31 -12.96 2.57
N PHE A 200 4.13 -12.31 3.42
CA PHE A 200 3.79 -11.05 4.09
C PHE A 200 3.65 -9.86 3.11
N HIS A 201 4.54 -9.77 2.13
CA HIS A 201 4.48 -8.70 1.15
C HIS A 201 3.43 -8.95 0.08
N HIS A 202 3.48 -10.11 -0.59
CA HIS A 202 2.77 -10.34 -1.85
C HIS A 202 1.27 -10.49 -1.67
N VAL A 203 0.84 -11.13 -0.59
CA VAL A 203 -0.56 -11.49 -0.43
C VAL A 203 -1.14 -10.78 0.77
N ALA A 204 -0.44 -10.80 1.89
CA ALA A 204 -0.93 -10.18 3.10
C ALA A 204 -1.17 -8.65 2.95
N ALA A 205 -0.14 -7.90 2.58
CA ALA A 205 -0.28 -6.45 2.43
C ALA A 205 -1.05 -6.06 1.16
N TRP A 206 -0.68 -6.62 0.00
CA TRP A 206 -1.25 -6.17 -1.27
C TRP A 206 -2.67 -6.64 -1.52
N LEU A 207 -3.03 -7.89 -1.23
CA LEU A 207 -4.42 -8.35 -1.43
C LEU A 207 -5.38 -7.53 -0.58
N THR A 208 -4.99 -7.24 0.66
CA THR A 208 -5.74 -6.36 1.56
C THR A 208 -5.89 -4.97 0.99
N ARG A 209 -4.79 -4.38 0.51
CA ARG A 209 -4.81 -3.04 -0.06
C ARG A 209 -5.69 -2.98 -1.30
N ILE A 210 -5.54 -3.92 -2.23
CA ILE A 210 -6.35 -4.01 -3.45
C ILE A 210 -7.83 -4.18 -3.10
N SER A 211 -8.14 -5.01 -2.10
CA SER A 211 -9.50 -5.22 -1.61
C SER A 211 -10.09 -3.97 -0.96
N ALA A 212 -9.29 -3.25 -0.15
CA ALA A 212 -9.70 -2.00 0.48
C ALA A 212 -9.99 -0.92 -0.58
N THR A 213 -9.12 -0.79 -1.58
CA THR A 213 -9.34 0.12 -2.71
C THR A 213 -10.51 -0.29 -3.59
N SER A 214 -10.87 -1.56 -3.54
CA SER A 214 -12.04 -2.16 -4.17
C SER A 214 -13.36 -1.91 -3.41
N GLY A 215 -13.28 -1.25 -2.24
CA GLY A 215 -14.42 -0.92 -1.41
C GLY A 215 -14.71 -1.91 -0.28
N ALA A 216 -13.83 -2.91 -0.05
CA ALA A 216 -13.94 -3.76 1.12
C ALA A 216 -13.61 -2.98 2.40
N THR A 217 -14.44 -3.12 3.41
CA THR A 217 -14.23 -2.53 4.74
C THR A 217 -13.73 -3.54 5.77
N SER A 218 -13.88 -4.84 5.45
CA SER A 218 -13.54 -5.95 6.33
C SER A 218 -12.85 -7.07 5.54
N ALA A 219 -12.14 -7.94 6.25
CA ALA A 219 -11.53 -9.13 5.66
C ALA A 219 -12.58 -10.10 5.07
N ALA A 220 -13.79 -10.14 5.65
CA ALA A 220 -14.87 -10.98 5.16
C ALA A 220 -15.36 -10.56 3.76
N ASP A 221 -15.35 -9.26 3.49
CA ASP A 221 -15.83 -8.69 2.22
C ASP A 221 -14.72 -8.52 1.18
N ALA A 222 -13.46 -8.78 1.55
CA ALA A 222 -12.29 -8.51 0.72
C ALA A 222 -12.39 -9.18 -0.66
N LEU A 223 -12.65 -10.49 -0.69
CA LEU A 223 -12.75 -11.23 -1.94
C LEU A 223 -14.00 -10.86 -2.75
N VAL A 224 -15.12 -10.62 -2.09
CA VAL A 224 -16.38 -10.21 -2.73
C VAL A 224 -16.21 -8.87 -3.46
N ALA A 225 -15.48 -7.93 -2.87
CA ALA A 225 -15.19 -6.65 -3.49
C ALA A 225 -14.35 -6.80 -4.78
N LEU A 226 -13.36 -7.70 -4.78
CA LEU A 226 -12.54 -8.00 -5.96
C LEU A 226 -13.38 -8.61 -7.09
N GLU A 227 -14.22 -9.59 -6.78
CA GLU A 227 -15.09 -10.25 -7.77
C GLU A 227 -16.05 -9.27 -8.43
N LYS A 228 -16.61 -8.35 -7.64
CA LYS A 228 -17.50 -7.30 -8.14
C LYS A 228 -16.80 -6.36 -9.12
N ILE A 229 -15.55 -6.01 -8.85
CA ILE A 229 -14.79 -5.07 -9.67
C ILE A 229 -14.26 -5.71 -10.94
N PHE A 230 -13.72 -6.92 -10.85
CA PHE A 230 -13.19 -7.64 -12.01
C PHE A 230 -14.26 -8.39 -12.80
N ARG A 231 -15.49 -8.44 -12.26
CA ARG A 231 -16.67 -9.13 -12.83
C ARG A 231 -16.40 -10.61 -13.12
N GLU A 232 -15.60 -11.24 -12.28
CA GLU A 232 -15.13 -12.60 -12.45
C GLU A 232 -14.80 -13.22 -11.08
N PRO A 233 -15.13 -14.49 -10.83
CA PRO A 233 -14.81 -15.13 -9.55
C PRO A 233 -13.29 -15.18 -9.32
N VAL A 234 -12.85 -14.83 -8.12
CA VAL A 234 -11.43 -14.93 -7.76
C VAL A 234 -11.02 -16.41 -7.77
N PRO A 235 -9.87 -16.78 -8.37
CA PRO A 235 -9.44 -18.18 -8.44
C PRO A 235 -9.41 -18.86 -7.05
N GLU A 236 -9.87 -20.12 -6.98
CA GLU A 236 -10.05 -20.82 -5.69
C GLU A 236 -8.73 -20.96 -4.91
N VAL A 237 -7.60 -21.15 -5.59
CA VAL A 237 -6.28 -21.17 -4.94
C VAL A 237 -5.96 -19.87 -4.22
N VAL A 238 -6.33 -18.72 -4.80
CA VAL A 238 -6.17 -17.40 -4.17
C VAL A 238 -7.12 -17.24 -2.98
N ARG A 239 -8.36 -17.73 -3.12
CA ARG A 239 -9.36 -17.72 -2.04
C ARG A 239 -8.89 -18.53 -0.84
N ASN A 240 -8.42 -19.76 -1.06
CA ASN A 240 -7.93 -20.64 0.00
C ASN A 240 -6.73 -20.02 0.70
N TYR A 241 -5.80 -19.50 -0.08
CA TYR A 241 -4.62 -18.84 0.47
C TYR A 241 -4.99 -17.58 1.28
N ALA A 242 -5.95 -16.76 0.83
CA ALA A 242 -6.45 -15.62 1.59
C ALA A 242 -7.11 -16.03 2.92
N ARG A 243 -7.88 -17.13 2.93
CA ARG A 243 -8.49 -17.68 4.16
C ARG A 243 -7.44 -18.07 5.20
N VAL A 244 -6.33 -18.68 4.77
CA VAL A 244 -5.20 -19.04 5.67
C VAL A 244 -4.62 -17.79 6.35
N TRP A 245 -4.60 -16.65 5.67
CA TRP A 245 -4.11 -15.38 6.23
C TRP A 245 -5.09 -14.71 7.18
N ILE A 246 -6.36 -14.59 6.78
CA ILE A 246 -7.37 -13.80 7.51
C ILE A 246 -7.62 -14.33 8.93
N VAL A 247 -7.43 -15.64 9.15
CA VAL A 247 -7.64 -16.27 10.45
C VAL A 247 -6.48 -16.06 11.44
N ARG A 248 -5.31 -15.60 10.99
CA ARG A 248 -4.12 -15.45 11.84
C ARG A 248 -4.29 -14.32 12.85
N ASP A 249 -3.75 -14.49 14.06
CA ASP A 249 -3.86 -13.47 15.11
C ASP A 249 -3.07 -12.20 14.78
N SER A 250 -1.93 -12.33 14.09
CA SER A 250 -1.16 -11.22 13.55
C SER A 250 -1.97 -10.37 12.57
N TRP A 251 -2.74 -11.04 11.70
CA TRP A 251 -3.65 -10.41 10.76
C TRP A 251 -4.75 -9.63 11.48
N LYS A 252 -5.46 -10.32 12.38
CA LYS A 252 -6.54 -9.74 13.17
C LYS A 252 -6.06 -8.53 13.96
N ARG A 253 -4.86 -8.58 14.53
CA ARG A 253 -4.26 -7.46 15.27
C ARG A 253 -3.99 -6.25 14.37
N VAL A 254 -3.38 -6.47 13.19
CA VAL A 254 -3.03 -5.38 12.26
C VAL A 254 -4.28 -4.75 11.65
N TYR A 255 -5.25 -5.57 11.25
CA TYR A 255 -6.46 -5.11 10.56
C TYR A 255 -7.69 -4.98 11.47
N ALA A 256 -7.49 -4.95 12.80
CA ALA A 256 -8.56 -4.82 13.78
C ALA A 256 -9.42 -3.56 13.56
N ALA A 257 -8.80 -2.47 13.13
CA ALA A 257 -9.46 -1.19 12.87
C ALA A 257 -9.97 -1.05 11.42
N GLY A 258 -9.92 -2.13 10.63
CA GLY A 258 -10.32 -2.16 9.22
C GLY A 258 -9.15 -2.37 8.25
N LEU A 259 -9.51 -2.66 6.99
CA LEU A 259 -8.54 -2.79 5.91
C LEU A 259 -7.95 -1.42 5.55
N HIS A 260 -6.63 -1.37 5.44
CA HIS A 260 -5.86 -0.18 5.12
C HIS A 260 -4.77 -0.51 4.11
#